data_AF-A0A8T0SYI6-F1
#
_entry.id   AF-A0A8T0SYI6-F1
#
_cell.length_a   1.000
_cell.length_b   1.000
_cell.length_c   1.000
_cell.angle_alpha   90.00
_cell.angle_beta   90.00
_cell.angle_gamma   90.00
#
_symmetry.space_group_name_H-M   'P 1'
#
loop_
_entity.id
_entity.type
_entity.pdbx_description
1 polymer ?
#
loop_
_entity_poly.entity_id
_entity_poly.type
_entity_poly.pdbx_seq_one_letter_code
_entity_poly.pdbx_strand_id
1 'polypeptide(L)'
;MQKKSVLGTSTDKPNEVDKQLFRVSTYVQLGDGNKATFWNCSWLDGRAPRDIAPGLYKLAWRKHRTVREDITDQQWTRGLWRMDTVHLMAHFMVLWDAVQQIQLTNTPDQIVWKWTANGAYTTKSAYLAQLKGTYCSFDSGAVWHAHAEGKQRFFA
;
A
#
# COMPACT_ATOMS: atom_id res chain seq x y z
N MET A 1 12.87 24.53 -36.59
CA MET A 1 12.08 24.94 -35.40
C MET A 1 12.04 23.78 -34.42
N GLN A 2 12.83 23.88 -33.36
CA GLN A 2 12.91 22.88 -32.29
C GLN A 2 11.61 22.87 -31.47
N LYS A 3 11.13 21.67 -31.12
CA LYS A 3 10.32 21.47 -29.90
C LYS A 3 11.04 20.45 -29.04
N LYS A 4 11.89 20.96 -28.14
CA LYS A 4 12.26 20.25 -26.92
C LYS A 4 11.03 20.23 -26.03
N SER A 5 10.32 19.11 -25.94
CA SER A 5 9.36 18.88 -24.87
C SER A 5 10.14 18.49 -23.62
N VAL A 6 10.39 19.49 -22.78
CA VAL A 6 10.91 19.35 -21.43
C VAL A 6 10.04 18.35 -20.67
N LEU A 7 10.70 17.44 -19.95
CA LEU A 7 10.14 16.51 -18.98
C LEU A 7 9.08 17.23 -18.13
N GLY A 8 7.81 17.02 -18.47
CA GLY A 8 6.72 17.32 -17.59
C GLY A 8 6.85 16.39 -16.40
N THR A 9 7.14 16.92 -15.23
CA THR A 9 6.76 16.29 -13.97
C THR A 9 5.24 16.25 -13.97
N SER A 10 4.68 15.23 -14.62
CA SER A 10 3.26 15.00 -14.61
C SER A 10 2.87 14.84 -13.15
N THR A 11 1.98 15.71 -12.68
CA THR A 11 1.20 15.51 -11.47
C THR A 11 0.23 14.36 -11.71
N ASP A 12 0.76 13.18 -12.04
CA ASP A 12 -0.01 11.98 -12.23
C ASP A 12 -0.54 11.57 -10.86
N LYS A 13 -1.86 11.49 -10.75
CA LYS A 13 -2.50 10.92 -9.57
C LYS A 13 -1.93 9.51 -9.37
N PRO A 14 -1.60 9.12 -8.13
CA PRO A 14 -1.06 7.80 -7.85
C PRO A 14 -1.93 6.72 -8.49
N ASN A 15 -1.31 5.87 -9.32
CA ASN A 15 -2.01 4.79 -9.99
C ASN A 15 -2.44 3.72 -8.96
N GLU A 16 -3.40 2.87 -9.31
CA GLU A 16 -3.87 1.81 -8.40
C GLU A 16 -2.74 0.84 -8.03
N VAL A 17 -1.82 0.58 -8.96
CA VAL A 17 -0.61 -0.22 -8.72
C VAL A 17 0.30 0.44 -7.67
N ASP A 18 0.49 1.75 -7.74
CA ASP A 18 1.33 2.49 -6.77
C ASP A 18 0.71 2.46 -5.37
N LYS A 19 -0.62 2.59 -5.28
CA LYS A 19 -1.34 2.48 -4.01
C LYS A 19 -1.21 1.08 -3.40
N GLN A 20 -1.31 0.05 -4.24
CA GLN A 20 -1.12 -1.33 -3.79
C GLN A 20 0.33 -1.58 -3.34
N LEU A 21 1.31 -1.11 -4.11
CA LEU A 21 2.73 -1.17 -3.75
C LEU A 21 2.97 -0.52 -2.39
N PHE A 22 2.44 0.69 -2.18
CA PHE A 22 2.58 1.39 -0.91
C PHE A 22 1.92 0.62 0.24
N ARG A 23 0.73 0.04 0.01
CA ARG A 23 0.01 -0.75 1.01
C ARG A 23 0.80 -2.00 1.43
N VAL A 24 1.36 -2.74 0.48
CA VAL A 24 2.15 -3.95 0.82
C VAL A 24 3.48 -3.60 1.47
N SER A 25 4.05 -2.45 1.10
CA SER A 25 5.35 -1.96 1.57
C SER A 25 5.31 -1.30 2.95
N THR A 26 4.12 -0.98 3.46
CA THR A 26 3.94 -0.37 4.78
C THR A 26 3.19 -1.29 5.72
N TYR A 27 3.46 -1.13 7.01
CA TYR A 27 2.58 -1.60 8.07
C TYR A 27 2.40 -0.51 9.11
N VAL A 28 1.34 -0.62 9.89
CA VAL A 28 1.07 0.34 10.96
C VAL A 28 1.35 -0.35 12.28
N GLN A 29 2.29 0.20 13.04
CA GLN A 29 2.44 -0.14 14.44
C GLN A 29 1.35 0.62 15.21
N LEU A 30 0.42 -0.15 15.75
CA LEU A 30 -0.77 0.39 16.39
C LEU A 30 -0.40 1.05 17.73
N GLY A 31 -0.86 2.28 17.92
CA GLY A 31 -0.81 3.00 19.17
C GLY A 31 -2.23 3.38 19.57
N ASP A 32 -2.64 4.59 19.22
CA ASP A 32 -3.93 5.16 19.54
C ASP A 32 -5.03 4.75 18.56
N GLY A 33 -4.71 4.15 17.42
CA GLY A 33 -5.66 3.61 16.45
C GLY A 33 -6.45 4.68 15.68
N ASN A 34 -6.06 5.95 15.77
CA ASN A 34 -6.79 7.06 15.13
C ASN A 34 -6.38 7.31 13.68
N LYS A 35 -5.19 6.84 13.25
CA LYS A 35 -4.71 7.05 11.88
C LYS A 35 -4.97 5.84 11.00
N ALA A 36 -4.83 4.63 11.54
CA ALA A 36 -5.03 3.41 10.78
C ALA A 36 -6.53 3.16 10.53
N THR A 37 -6.88 2.78 9.31
CA THR A 37 -8.24 2.29 9.00
C THR A 37 -8.34 0.79 9.25
N PHE A 38 -9.46 0.34 9.80
CA PHE A 38 -9.64 -1.05 10.23
C PHE A 38 -9.42 -2.05 9.08
N TRP A 39 -10.06 -1.85 7.91
CA TRP A 39 -10.01 -2.86 6.85
C TRP A 39 -8.84 -2.75 5.87
N ASN A 40 -8.29 -1.55 5.65
CA ASN A 40 -7.29 -1.33 4.60
C ASN A 40 -5.85 -1.33 5.11
N CYS A 41 -5.62 -0.91 6.35
CA CYS A 41 -4.27 -0.74 6.87
C CYS A 41 -3.73 -2.07 7.40
N SER A 42 -2.42 -2.28 7.25
CA SER A 42 -1.73 -3.49 7.68
C SER A 42 -1.32 -3.40 9.15
N TRP A 43 -2.30 -3.26 10.04
CA TRP A 43 -2.07 -2.99 11.48
C TRP A 43 -2.16 -4.25 12.36
N LEU A 44 -2.65 -5.36 11.82
CA LEU A 44 -2.80 -6.63 12.55
C LEU A 44 -1.64 -7.56 12.21
N ASP A 45 -0.60 -7.57 13.05
CA ASP A 45 0.67 -8.29 12.81
C ASP A 45 1.28 -8.01 11.43
N GLY A 46 1.20 -6.77 10.98
CA GLY A 46 1.70 -6.34 9.67
C GLY A 46 0.84 -6.77 8.47
N ARG A 47 -0.35 -7.30 8.71
CA ARG A 47 -1.37 -7.67 7.71
C ARG A 47 -2.63 -6.84 7.88
N ALA A 48 -3.36 -6.63 6.78
CA ALA A 48 -4.65 -5.97 6.85
C ALA A 48 -5.75 -7.00 7.14
N PRO A 49 -6.78 -6.68 7.94
CA PRO A 49 -7.93 -7.55 8.15
C PRO A 49 -8.60 -8.07 6.88
N ARG A 50 -8.57 -7.29 5.78
CA ARG A 50 -9.03 -7.75 4.47
C ARG A 50 -8.21 -8.91 3.91
N ASP A 51 -6.91 -8.94 4.16
CA ASP A 51 -6.02 -9.97 3.64
C ASP A 51 -6.19 -11.28 4.43
N ILE A 52 -6.53 -11.19 5.73
CA ILE A 52 -6.82 -12.33 6.59
C ILE A 52 -8.21 -12.90 6.27
N ALA A 53 -9.20 -12.03 6.10
CA ALA A 53 -10.60 -12.41 5.94
C ALA A 53 -11.25 -11.66 4.75
N PRO A 54 -10.89 -12.00 3.50
CA PRO A 54 -11.38 -11.29 2.31
C PRO A 54 -12.89 -11.45 2.12
N GLY A 55 -13.45 -12.58 2.56
CA GLY A 55 -14.90 -12.81 2.56
C GLY A 55 -15.65 -11.85 3.48
N LEU A 56 -15.13 -11.61 4.69
CA LEU A 56 -15.73 -10.65 5.62
C LEU A 56 -15.63 -9.22 5.09
N TYR A 57 -14.50 -8.88 4.47
CA TYR A 57 -14.34 -7.56 3.87
C TYR A 57 -15.38 -7.27 2.75
N LYS A 58 -15.82 -8.29 2.01
CA LYS A 58 -16.92 -8.15 1.03
C LYS A 58 -18.26 -7.87 1.70
N LEU A 59 -18.49 -8.45 2.88
CA LEU A 59 -19.70 -8.24 3.69
C LEU A 59 -19.66 -6.95 4.51
N ALA A 60 -18.49 -6.37 4.74
CA ALA A 60 -18.37 -5.12 5.47
C ALA A 60 -18.88 -3.95 4.62
N TRP A 61 -19.87 -3.19 5.09
CA TRP A 61 -20.30 -1.97 4.40
C TRP A 61 -19.55 -0.72 4.90
N ARG A 62 -19.03 -0.75 6.13
CA ARG A 62 -18.22 0.32 6.74
C ARG A 62 -16.73 0.00 6.59
N LYS A 63 -16.08 0.59 5.59
CA LYS A 63 -14.69 0.25 5.20
C LYS A 63 -13.65 1.32 5.55
N HIS A 64 -14.10 2.50 5.96
CA HIS A 64 -13.26 3.70 6.14
C HIS A 64 -13.15 4.15 7.60
N ARG A 65 -13.56 3.31 8.55
CA ARG A 65 -13.47 3.63 9.98
C ARG A 65 -12.07 3.37 10.51
N THR A 66 -11.71 4.15 11.53
CA THR A 66 -10.42 4.02 12.21
C THR A 66 -10.41 2.77 13.08
N VAL A 67 -9.21 2.26 13.37
CA VAL A 67 -9.05 1.10 14.25
C VAL A 67 -9.61 1.37 15.64
N ARG A 68 -9.40 2.58 16.19
CA ARG A 68 -9.96 2.97 17.49
C ARG A 68 -11.47 2.84 17.52
N GLU A 69 -12.15 3.43 16.54
CA GLU A 69 -13.62 3.42 16.48
C GLU A 69 -14.20 2.01 16.35
N ASP A 70 -13.52 1.16 15.59
CA ASP A 70 -14.02 -0.17 15.24
C ASP A 70 -13.69 -1.22 16.31
N ILE A 71 -12.56 -1.07 17.02
CA ILE A 71 -12.23 -1.90 18.20
C ILE A 71 -13.08 -1.49 19.42
N THR A 72 -13.27 -0.19 19.64
CA THR A 72 -14.12 0.30 20.74
C THR A 72 -15.53 -0.26 20.58
N ASP A 73 -16.08 -0.85 21.64
CA ASP A 73 -17.40 -1.49 21.64
C ASP A 73 -17.63 -2.53 20.54
N GLN A 74 -16.55 -3.11 19.98
CA GLN A 74 -16.60 -4.11 18.92
C GLN A 74 -17.44 -3.67 17.70
N GLN A 75 -17.45 -2.36 17.38
CA GLN A 75 -18.31 -1.79 16.33
C GLN A 75 -18.05 -2.38 14.94
N TRP A 76 -16.85 -2.92 14.70
CA TRP A 76 -16.51 -3.55 13.42
C TRP A 76 -17.45 -4.70 13.04
N THR A 77 -18.00 -5.43 14.03
CA THR A 77 -18.95 -6.52 13.78
C THR A 77 -20.32 -6.05 13.35
N ARG A 78 -20.76 -4.87 13.82
CA ARG A 78 -22.01 -4.23 13.39
C ARG A 78 -21.98 -3.79 11.93
N GLY A 79 -20.79 -3.64 11.36
CA GLY A 79 -20.56 -3.29 9.97
C GLY A 79 -20.70 -4.47 9.00
N LEU A 80 -21.00 -5.68 9.47
CA LEU A 80 -21.04 -6.89 8.65
C LEU A 80 -22.49 -7.25 8.25
N TRP A 81 -22.69 -7.54 6.97
CA TRP A 81 -23.91 -8.18 6.47
C TRP A 81 -24.02 -9.62 6.96
N ARG A 82 -25.22 -10.20 6.83
CA ARG A 82 -25.51 -11.59 7.22
C ARG A 82 -24.53 -12.55 6.54
N MET A 83 -23.86 -13.34 7.35
CA MET A 83 -23.01 -14.42 6.87
C MET A 83 -23.86 -15.67 6.60
N ASP A 84 -23.67 -16.29 5.45
CA ASP A 84 -24.47 -17.42 4.96
C ASP A 84 -23.73 -18.76 4.99
N THR A 85 -22.39 -18.72 5.11
CA THR A 85 -21.52 -19.88 4.90
C THR A 85 -20.62 -20.15 6.11
N VAL A 86 -20.44 -21.42 6.48
CA VAL A 86 -19.54 -21.85 7.59
C VAL A 86 -18.11 -21.31 7.42
N HIS A 87 -17.61 -21.23 6.19
CA HIS A 87 -16.28 -20.70 5.88
C HIS A 87 -16.12 -19.22 6.29
N LEU A 88 -17.17 -18.41 6.13
CA LEU A 88 -17.18 -17.02 6.59
C LEU A 88 -17.15 -16.95 8.11
N MET A 89 -17.84 -17.86 8.79
CA MET A 89 -17.81 -17.98 10.26
C MET A 89 -16.42 -18.34 10.77
N ALA A 90 -15.72 -19.25 10.11
CA ALA A 90 -14.34 -19.58 10.45
C ALA A 90 -13.41 -18.37 10.31
N HIS A 91 -13.50 -17.63 9.19
CA HIS A 91 -12.74 -16.40 8.99
C HIS A 91 -13.09 -15.31 10.02
N PHE A 92 -14.36 -15.23 10.42
CA PHE A 92 -14.79 -14.33 11.49
C PHE A 92 -14.13 -14.68 12.82
N MET A 93 -14.12 -15.95 13.21
CA MET A 93 -13.50 -16.40 14.47
C MET A 93 -11.99 -16.07 14.50
N VAL A 94 -11.28 -16.33 13.41
CA VAL A 94 -9.84 -16.01 13.30
C VAL A 94 -9.60 -14.51 13.45
N LEU A 95 -10.37 -13.67 12.74
CA LEU A 95 -10.23 -12.23 12.85
C LEU A 95 -10.63 -11.72 14.23
N TRP A 96 -11.69 -12.29 14.82
CA TRP A 96 -12.17 -11.93 16.14
C TRP A 96 -11.13 -12.18 17.22
N ASP A 97 -10.55 -13.38 17.24
CA ASP A 97 -9.50 -13.74 18.20
C ASP A 97 -8.31 -12.78 18.10
N ALA A 98 -7.85 -12.50 16.88
CA ALA A 98 -6.76 -11.57 16.64
C ALA A 98 -7.10 -10.15 17.12
N VAL A 99 -8.32 -9.66 16.87
CA VAL A 99 -8.74 -8.31 17.31
C VAL A 99 -8.88 -8.21 18.83
N GLN A 100 -9.29 -9.28 19.53
CA GLN A 100 -9.41 -9.28 21.00
C GLN A 100 -8.05 -9.17 21.72
N GLN A 101 -6.97 -9.61 21.09
CA GLN A 101 -5.63 -9.57 21.68
C GLN A 101 -5.01 -8.17 21.67
N ILE A 102 -5.66 -7.21 21.00
CA ILE A 102 -5.09 -5.88 20.72
C ILE A 102 -5.43 -4.91 21.83
N GLN A 103 -4.40 -4.24 22.34
CA GLN A 103 -4.51 -3.20 23.35
C GLN A 103 -4.06 -1.87 22.77
N LEU A 104 -4.98 -0.88 22.74
CA LEU A 104 -4.67 0.47 22.28
C LEU A 104 -3.90 1.23 23.36
N THR A 105 -2.89 1.97 22.95
CA THR A 105 -2.06 2.82 23.82
C THR A 105 -2.34 4.30 23.55
N ASN A 106 -1.98 5.20 24.46
CA ASN A 106 -2.16 6.65 24.28
C ASN A 106 -1.09 7.32 23.37
N THR A 107 -0.23 6.54 22.73
CA THR A 107 0.79 7.02 21.79
C THR A 107 0.24 7.03 20.37
N PRO A 108 0.61 7.98 19.50
CA PRO A 108 0.11 8.03 18.13
C PRO A 108 0.56 6.80 17.32
N ASP A 109 -0.31 6.34 16.41
CA ASP A 109 0.04 5.32 15.43
C ASP A 109 1.30 5.69 14.61
N GLN A 110 2.18 4.70 14.41
CA GLN A 110 3.40 4.82 13.61
C GLN A 110 3.32 3.99 12.33
N ILE A 111 3.62 4.61 11.19
CA ILE A 111 3.68 3.93 9.89
C ILE A 111 5.12 3.52 9.64
N VAL A 112 5.35 2.23 9.46
CA VAL A 112 6.68 1.64 9.27
C VAL A 112 6.83 1.13 7.84
N TRP A 113 7.97 1.45 7.23
CA TRP A 113 8.35 1.01 5.89
C TRP A 113 9.11 -0.31 5.94
N LYS A 114 8.62 -1.35 5.25
CA LYS A 114 9.15 -2.73 5.35
C LYS A 114 10.53 -2.92 4.70
N TRP A 115 10.90 -2.08 3.74
CA TRP A 115 12.10 -2.30 2.91
C TRP A 115 13.38 -1.70 3.49
N THR A 116 13.30 -1.02 4.63
CA THR A 116 14.44 -0.42 5.30
C THR A 116 14.59 -1.00 6.71
N ALA A 117 15.82 -1.29 7.12
CA ALA A 117 16.09 -1.88 8.43
C ALA A 117 15.70 -0.94 9.60
N ASN A 118 15.70 0.37 9.36
CA ASN A 118 15.27 1.38 10.32
C ASN A 118 13.76 1.69 10.25
N GLY A 119 13.00 1.02 9.37
CA GLY A 119 11.57 1.26 9.22
C GLY A 119 11.18 2.61 8.62
N ALA A 120 12.17 3.42 8.20
CA ALA A 120 11.94 4.77 7.70
C ALA A 120 11.73 4.76 6.17
N TYR A 121 10.76 5.54 5.72
CA TYR A 121 10.56 5.78 4.29
C TYR A 121 11.74 6.57 3.71
N THR A 122 12.29 6.08 2.60
CA THR A 122 13.22 6.85 1.77
C THR A 122 12.81 6.75 0.31
N THR A 123 12.93 7.85 -0.42
CA THR A 123 12.66 7.89 -1.88
C THR A 123 13.45 6.79 -2.61
N LYS A 124 14.73 6.59 -2.24
CA LYS A 124 15.57 5.51 -2.80
C LYS A 124 14.94 4.13 -2.60
N SER A 125 14.48 3.80 -1.40
CA SER A 125 13.87 2.49 -1.11
C SER A 125 12.54 2.28 -1.84
N ALA A 126 11.74 3.34 -2.05
CA ALA A 126 10.49 3.27 -2.80
C ALA A 126 10.74 2.97 -4.28
N TYR A 127 11.69 3.69 -4.90
CA TYR A 127 12.10 3.42 -6.28
C TYR A 127 12.64 1.99 -6.45
N LEU A 128 13.48 1.52 -5.51
CA LEU A 128 14.00 0.16 -5.56
C LEU A 128 12.90 -0.90 -5.41
N ALA A 129 11.88 -0.65 -4.58
CA ALA A 129 10.73 -1.54 -4.44
C ALA A 129 9.88 -1.59 -5.72
N GLN A 130 9.71 -0.45 -6.40
CA GLN A 130 8.97 -0.37 -7.66
C GLN A 130 9.69 -1.08 -8.81
N LEU A 131 11.02 -1.00 -8.85
CA LEU A 131 11.87 -1.64 -9.86
C LEU A 131 12.30 -3.07 -9.46
N LYS A 132 11.80 -3.59 -8.34
CA LYS A 132 12.20 -4.91 -7.85
C LYS A 132 11.65 -5.98 -8.79
N GLY A 133 12.56 -6.66 -9.51
CA GLY A 133 12.20 -7.69 -10.49
C GLY A 133 11.95 -7.15 -11.91
N THR A 134 12.04 -5.84 -12.15
CA THR A 134 12.14 -5.32 -13.52
C THR A 134 13.55 -5.54 -14.02
N TYR A 135 13.71 -6.48 -14.94
CA TYR A 135 14.91 -6.59 -15.75
C TYR A 135 14.66 -5.77 -17.03
N CYS A 136 15.54 -4.83 -17.33
CA CYS A 136 15.59 -4.32 -18.69
C CYS A 136 16.18 -5.45 -19.55
N SER A 137 15.43 -5.94 -20.53
CA SER A 137 16.06 -6.55 -21.71
C SER A 137 16.77 -5.43 -22.43
N PHE A 138 17.98 -5.11 -21.98
CA PHE A 138 18.81 -4.10 -22.61
C PHE A 138 19.25 -4.66 -23.96
N ASP A 139 18.52 -4.29 -25.01
CA ASP A 139 18.98 -4.51 -26.38
C ASP A 139 20.02 -3.44 -26.70
N SER A 140 21.29 -3.79 -26.52
CA SER A 140 22.40 -2.91 -26.87
C SER A 140 22.35 -2.51 -28.34
N GLY A 141 21.82 -3.36 -29.23
CA GLY A 141 21.71 -3.07 -30.66
C GLY A 141 20.78 -1.89 -30.95
N ALA A 142 19.64 -1.79 -30.25
CA ALA A 142 18.69 -0.70 -30.41
C ALA A 142 19.27 0.68 -30.03
N VAL A 143 20.17 0.75 -29.03
CA VAL A 143 20.85 2.00 -28.64
C VAL A 143 21.85 2.44 -29.71
N TRP A 144 22.61 1.49 -30.27
CA TRP A 144 23.61 1.78 -31.30
C TRP A 144 23.01 2.03 -32.69
N HIS A 145 21.82 1.51 -32.96
CA HIS A 145 21.04 1.79 -34.17
C HIS A 145 20.09 2.98 -34.04
N ALA A 146 19.99 3.60 -32.85
CA ALA A 146 19.19 4.81 -32.68
C ALA A 146 19.75 5.92 -33.57
N HIS A 147 18.92 6.40 -34.49
CA HIS A 147 19.28 7.45 -35.41
C HIS A 147 19.61 8.75 -34.63
N ALA A 148 20.89 9.09 -34.54
CA ALA A 148 21.32 10.38 -34.05
C ALA A 148 21.29 11.38 -35.21
N GLU A 149 20.60 12.52 -35.03
CA GLU A 149 20.64 13.61 -36.00
C GLU A 149 22.11 14.00 -36.27
N GLY A 150 22.49 13.99 -37.54
CA GLY A 150 23.87 14.21 -37.97
C GLY A 150 24.44 15.54 -37.47
N LYS A 151 25.74 15.53 -37.13
CA LYS A 151 26.56 16.65 -36.64
C LYS A 151 26.02 18.03 -37.09
N GLN A 152 25.41 18.77 -36.16
CA GLN A 152 25.21 20.20 -36.35
C GLN A 152 26.58 20.87 -36.44
N ARG A 153 26.88 21.47 -37.60
CA ARG A 153 28.07 22.28 -37.79
C ARG A 153 27.84 23.62 -37.11
N PHE A 154 28.50 23.85 -35.96
CA PHE A 154 28.67 25.18 -35.42
C PHE A 154 29.71 25.89 -36.30
N PHE A 155 29.29 26.93 -37.02
CA PHE A 155 30.20 27.86 -37.67
C PHE A 155 30.26 29.14 -36.84
N ALA A 156 31.47 29.68 -36.73
CA ALA A 156 31.85 30.88 -35.97
C ALA A 156 31.43 32.18 -36.65
#